data_AF-A0A4Q9MBR4-F1
#
_entry.id   AF-A0A4Q9MBR4-F1
#
_cell.length_a   1.000
_cell.length_b   1.000
_cell.length_c   1.000
_cell.angle_alpha   90.00
_cell.angle_beta   90.00
_cell.angle_gamma   90.00
#
_symmetry.space_group_name_H-M   'P 1'
#
loop_
_entity.id
_entity.type
_entity.pdbx_description
1 polymer ?
#
loop_
_entity_poly.entity_id
_entity_poly.type
_entity_poly.pdbx_seq_one_letter_code
_entity_poly.pdbx_strand_id
1 'polypeptide(L)'
;MSLSSLSPLASLLPSGVSVTKGLELFFQVVQDTFTTNLVAAAAVTWMGYDICLTVAEEVELVWRARWTLSKFLYIGVRYYGFAAALFYFVVNTSMSAPFQLCRGWGYYGAFGATTPIVLLSEALFLLRIWVAYGKSKKILAFVLVCYIAEIASSLAIGIVEGRNLIVLQRPSGFPLPGCFTTATVSLKNTLPAWVVTCATSTSYLVLMIHQFVNSHAFKAELIRVRRDPLGEWFQLHKLSPLVYLLVTDGLLYFAMMFSASTLNMAITIHFNRREIQATGVPVILAVSSISASRLTLNLRGVTALQREKFPSQYTTMYFEPADAPRGGSAEDPREASIADRPSATIVDA
;
A
#
# COMPACT_ATOMS: atom_id res chain seq x y z
N MET A 1 -8.15 49.41 -2.07
CA MET A 1 -9.08 48.69 -2.98
C MET A 1 -10.46 49.30 -2.78
N SER A 2 -11.00 50.01 -3.78
CA SER A 2 -12.29 50.68 -3.67
C SER A 2 -13.44 49.68 -3.72
N LEU A 3 -14.48 49.89 -2.91
CA LEU A 3 -15.70 49.07 -2.85
C LEU A 3 -16.38 48.83 -4.22
N SER A 4 -16.11 49.68 -5.21
CA SER A 4 -16.59 49.54 -6.59
C SER A 4 -16.01 48.33 -7.35
N SER A 5 -14.83 47.81 -6.97
CA SER A 5 -14.23 46.63 -7.60
C SER A 5 -14.74 45.30 -7.03
N LEU A 6 -15.57 45.33 -5.99
CA LEU A 6 -16.16 44.16 -5.32
C LEU A 6 -17.58 43.84 -5.81
N SER A 7 -18.13 44.62 -6.74
CA SER A 7 -19.47 44.41 -7.30
C SER A 7 -19.69 43.03 -7.96
N PRO A 8 -18.70 42.39 -8.63
CA PRO A 8 -18.89 41.03 -9.16
C PRO A 8 -18.87 39.96 -8.07
N LEU A 9 -18.29 40.26 -6.90
CA LEU A 9 -18.21 39.38 -5.74
C LEU A 9 -19.52 39.41 -4.94
N ALA A 10 -20.20 40.56 -4.90
CA ALA A 10 -21.51 40.70 -4.27
C ALA A 10 -22.58 39.77 -4.88
N SER A 11 -22.52 39.48 -6.18
CA SER A 11 -23.43 38.53 -6.84
C SER A 11 -23.12 37.05 -6.58
N LEU A 12 -21.97 36.73 -5.99
CA LEU A 12 -21.57 35.37 -5.63
C LEU A 12 -21.80 35.04 -4.14
N LEU A 13 -22.16 36.05 -3.34
CA LEU A 13 -22.38 35.92 -1.90
C LEU A 13 -23.78 35.34 -1.62
N PRO A 14 -23.91 34.31 -0.76
CA PRO A 14 -25.21 33.85 -0.28
C PRO A 14 -25.99 34.99 0.38
N SER A 15 -27.31 35.01 0.19
CA SER A 15 -28.21 36.01 0.78
C SER A 15 -28.05 36.07 2.30
N GLY A 16 -27.62 37.22 2.83
CA GLY A 16 -27.45 37.47 4.27
C GLY A 16 -26.01 37.44 4.80
N VAL A 17 -25.00 37.18 3.95
CA VAL A 17 -23.58 37.22 4.36
C VAL A 17 -23.00 38.61 4.11
N SER A 18 -22.35 39.21 5.12
CA SER A 18 -21.66 40.49 4.94
C SER A 18 -20.51 40.35 3.94
N VAL A 19 -20.20 41.41 3.19
CA VAL A 19 -19.08 41.42 2.22
C VAL A 19 -17.75 41.03 2.88
N THR A 20 -17.53 41.47 4.13
CA THR A 20 -16.36 41.09 4.93
C THR A 20 -16.31 39.59 5.19
N LYS A 21 -17.45 38.96 5.52
CA LYS A 21 -17.50 37.54 5.83
C LYS A 21 -17.31 36.66 4.59
N GLY A 22 -17.84 37.09 3.44
CA GLY A 22 -17.56 36.40 2.17
C GLY A 22 -16.09 36.47 1.78
N LEU A 23 -15.45 37.61 2.02
CA LEU A 23 -14.03 37.79 1.74
C LEU A 23 -13.15 36.88 2.62
N GLU A 24 -13.46 36.77 3.93
CA GLU A 24 -12.80 35.82 4.83
C GLU A 24 -12.92 34.37 4.35
N LEU A 25 -14.14 33.95 3.98
CA LEU A 25 -14.39 32.60 3.48
C LEU A 25 -13.64 32.33 2.18
N PHE A 26 -13.57 33.32 1.28
CA PHE A 26 -12.81 33.22 0.05
C PHE A 26 -11.30 33.02 0.31
N PHE A 27 -10.70 33.86 1.17
CA PHE A 27 -9.29 33.70 1.53
C PHE A 27 -9.00 32.35 2.18
N GLN A 28 -9.91 31.88 3.04
CA GLN A 28 -9.80 30.57 3.68
C GLN A 28 -9.82 29.43 2.66
N VAL A 29 -10.75 29.43 1.71
CA VAL A 29 -10.82 28.41 0.65
C VAL A 29 -9.55 28.42 -0.20
N VAL A 30 -9.08 29.60 -0.62
CA VAL A 30 -7.85 29.72 -1.42
C VAL A 30 -6.63 29.17 -0.68
N GLN A 31 -6.51 29.49 0.62
CA GLN A 31 -5.42 28.99 1.45
C GLN A 31 -5.49 27.46 1.65
N ASP A 32 -6.69 26.92 1.85
CA ASP A 32 -6.91 25.48 1.98
C ASP A 32 -6.55 24.76 0.67
N THR A 33 -7.02 25.26 -0.48
CA THR A 33 -6.67 24.72 -1.79
C THR A 33 -5.17 24.75 -2.04
N PHE A 34 -4.50 25.87 -1.73
CA PHE A 34 -3.05 25.98 -1.89
C PHE A 34 -2.30 24.96 -1.02
N THR A 35 -2.74 24.78 0.22
CA THR A 35 -2.18 23.80 1.15
C THR A 35 -2.35 22.38 0.60
N THR A 36 -3.54 22.02 0.13
CA THR A 36 -3.81 20.72 -0.50
C THR A 36 -2.94 20.49 -1.73
N ASN A 37 -2.73 21.52 -2.56
CA ASN A 37 -1.90 21.44 -3.75
C ASN A 37 -0.42 21.18 -3.41
N LEU A 38 0.10 21.82 -2.37
CA LEU A 38 1.47 21.58 -1.88
C LEU A 38 1.63 20.15 -1.36
N VAL A 39 0.66 19.63 -0.61
CA VAL A 39 0.67 18.25 -0.14
C VAL A 39 0.61 17.27 -1.33
N ALA A 40 -0.20 17.56 -2.35
CA ALA A 40 -0.24 16.76 -3.58
C ALA A 40 1.10 16.79 -4.33
N ALA A 41 1.75 17.95 -4.42
CA ALA A 41 3.08 18.08 -5.03
C ALA A 41 4.13 17.24 -4.28
N ALA A 42 4.13 17.31 -2.94
CA ALA A 42 5.02 16.55 -2.09
C ALA A 42 4.79 15.03 -2.24
N ALA A 43 3.52 14.60 -2.25
CA ALA A 43 3.14 13.20 -2.44
C ALA A 43 3.63 12.65 -3.79
N VAL A 44 3.35 13.35 -4.90
CA VAL A 44 3.78 12.93 -6.24
C VAL A 44 5.30 12.91 -6.34
N THR A 45 5.99 13.91 -5.78
CA THR A 45 7.45 13.96 -5.76
C THR A 45 8.03 12.79 -4.98
N TRP A 46 7.45 12.47 -3.82
CA TRP A 46 7.88 11.33 -3.01
C TRP A 46 7.71 10.00 -3.74
N MET A 47 6.56 9.80 -4.38
CA MET A 47 6.30 8.60 -5.19
C MET A 47 7.22 8.49 -6.40
N GLY A 48 7.44 9.58 -7.13
CA GLY A 48 8.35 9.61 -8.28
C GLY A 48 9.80 9.33 -7.86
N TYR A 49 10.25 9.96 -6.78
CA TYR A 49 11.57 9.72 -6.20
C TYR A 49 11.73 8.25 -5.77
N ASP A 50 10.71 7.67 -5.14
CA ASP A 50 10.70 6.26 -4.76
C ASP A 50 10.88 5.33 -5.96
N ILE A 51 10.19 5.60 -7.07
CA ILE A 51 10.31 4.87 -8.34
C ILE A 51 11.73 4.98 -8.90
N CYS A 52 12.29 6.19 -8.94
CA CYS A 52 13.66 6.39 -9.43
C CYS A 52 14.70 5.60 -8.63
N LEU A 53 14.52 5.49 -7.30
CA LEU A 53 15.44 4.75 -6.44
C LEU A 53 15.40 3.23 -6.63
N THR A 54 14.26 2.66 -7.00
CA THR A 54 14.09 1.19 -7.08
C THR A 54 14.00 0.64 -8.49
N VAL A 55 14.02 1.48 -9.52
CA VAL A 55 13.81 1.04 -10.90
C VAL A 55 14.78 -0.05 -11.34
N ALA A 56 16.04 0.01 -10.89
CA ALA A 56 17.04 -1.02 -11.19
C ALA A 56 16.64 -2.38 -10.61
N GLU A 57 16.32 -2.42 -9.31
CA GLU A 57 15.86 -3.63 -8.63
C GLU A 57 14.53 -4.14 -9.20
N GLU A 58 13.64 -3.24 -9.60
CA GLU A 58 12.36 -3.58 -10.24
C GLU A 58 12.57 -4.35 -11.54
N VAL A 59 13.47 -3.87 -12.40
CA VAL A 59 13.75 -4.49 -13.70
C VAL A 59 14.17 -5.95 -13.50
N GLU A 60 15.01 -6.20 -12.50
CA GLU A 60 15.53 -7.52 -12.19
C GLU A 60 14.49 -8.41 -11.49
N LEU A 61 13.83 -7.91 -10.45
CA LEU A 61 12.99 -8.71 -9.56
C LEU A 61 11.52 -8.81 -10.00
N VAL A 62 11.01 -7.83 -10.73
CA VAL A 62 9.60 -7.72 -11.11
C VAL A 62 9.41 -7.87 -12.60
N TRP A 63 10.10 -7.08 -13.42
CA TRP A 63 9.87 -7.06 -14.87
C TRP A 63 10.28 -8.37 -15.54
N ARG A 64 11.45 -8.92 -15.21
CA ARG A 64 11.92 -10.22 -15.71
C ARG A 64 11.17 -11.43 -15.14
N ALA A 65 10.47 -11.27 -14.02
CA ALA A 65 9.73 -12.37 -13.41
C ALA A 65 8.47 -12.75 -14.20
N ARG A 66 8.05 -14.02 -14.09
CA ARG A 66 6.79 -14.50 -14.68
C ARG A 66 5.59 -13.71 -14.15
N TRP A 67 4.55 -13.61 -14.97
CA TRP A 67 3.29 -12.99 -14.56
C TRP A 67 2.62 -13.79 -13.44
N THR A 68 2.36 -13.13 -12.32
CA THR A 68 1.64 -13.66 -11.16
C THR A 68 0.68 -12.60 -10.64
N LEU A 69 -0.31 -13.01 -9.85
CA LEU A 69 -1.25 -12.06 -9.22
C LEU A 69 -0.51 -10.95 -8.45
N SER A 70 0.51 -11.30 -7.67
CA SER A 70 1.32 -10.32 -6.94
C SER A 70 2.09 -9.36 -7.85
N LYS A 71 2.53 -9.79 -9.05
CA LYS A 71 3.15 -8.89 -10.04
C LYS A 71 2.13 -7.89 -10.61
N PHE A 72 0.94 -8.37 -10.97
CA PHE A 72 -0.14 -7.51 -11.45
C PHE A 72 -0.52 -6.45 -10.40
N LEU A 73 -0.79 -6.89 -9.18
CA LEU A 73 -1.14 -6.01 -8.06
C LEU A 73 -0.02 -5.00 -7.79
N TYR A 74 1.25 -5.43 -7.80
CA TYR A 74 2.39 -4.53 -7.63
C TYR A 74 2.46 -3.44 -8.70
N ILE A 75 2.36 -3.80 -9.98
CA ILE A 75 2.42 -2.83 -11.09
C ILE A 75 1.24 -1.85 -10.99
N GLY A 76 0.05 -2.35 -10.65
CA GLY A 76 -1.12 -1.53 -10.38
C GLY A 76 -0.84 -0.52 -9.27
N VAL A 77 -0.56 -0.97 -8.05
CA VAL A 77 -0.33 -0.07 -6.91
C VAL A 77 0.75 0.98 -7.17
N ARG A 78 1.82 0.61 -7.87
CA ARG A 78 2.94 1.50 -8.14
C ARG A 78 2.65 2.50 -9.27
N TYR A 79 2.43 2.00 -10.48
CA TYR A 79 2.37 2.84 -11.67
C TYR A 79 1.00 3.50 -11.85
N TYR A 80 -0.09 2.77 -11.57
CA TYR A 80 -1.41 3.40 -11.55
C TYR A 80 -1.50 4.41 -10.40
N GLY A 81 -0.95 4.07 -9.22
CA GLY A 81 -0.91 5.00 -8.08
C GLY A 81 -0.19 6.30 -8.42
N PHE A 82 1.00 6.20 -9.01
CA PHE A 82 1.75 7.37 -9.46
C PHE A 82 1.01 8.17 -10.54
N ALA A 83 0.44 7.50 -11.55
CA ALA A 83 -0.34 8.17 -12.59
C ALA A 83 -1.57 8.88 -12.02
N ALA A 84 -2.28 8.26 -11.09
CA ALA A 84 -3.45 8.83 -10.43
C ALA A 84 -3.08 10.05 -9.56
N ALA A 85 -2.00 9.95 -8.77
CA ALA A 85 -1.50 11.05 -7.97
C ALA A 85 -1.00 12.21 -8.86
N LEU A 86 -0.29 11.91 -9.95
CA LEU A 86 0.20 12.90 -10.91
C LEU A 86 -0.96 13.64 -11.59
N PHE A 87 -1.99 12.91 -12.05
CA PHE A 87 -3.16 13.54 -12.64
C PHE A 87 -3.94 14.37 -11.62
N TYR A 88 -4.07 13.88 -10.38
CA TYR A 88 -4.63 14.65 -9.26
C TYR A 88 -3.87 15.97 -9.05
N PHE A 89 -2.54 15.93 -9.00
CA PHE A 89 -1.69 17.11 -8.86
C PHE A 89 -1.82 18.09 -10.04
N VAL A 90 -1.74 17.60 -11.27
CA VAL A 90 -1.80 18.42 -12.49
C VAL A 90 -3.13 19.18 -12.59
N VAL A 91 -4.25 18.52 -12.32
CA VAL A 91 -5.56 19.18 -12.38
C VAL A 91 -5.73 20.18 -11.25
N ASN A 92 -5.35 19.82 -10.02
CA ASN A 92 -5.48 20.72 -8.87
C ASN A 92 -4.57 21.95 -8.95
N THR A 93 -3.46 21.87 -9.68
CA THR A 93 -2.57 23.03 -9.94
C THR A 93 -2.90 23.78 -11.22
N SER A 94 -3.74 23.23 -12.09
CA SER A 94 -4.09 23.85 -13.37
C SER A 94 -4.93 25.11 -13.19
N MET A 95 -4.47 26.22 -13.78
CA MET A 95 -5.20 27.48 -13.86
C MET A 95 -6.21 27.54 -15.01
N SER A 96 -6.27 26.49 -15.85
CA SER A 96 -7.10 26.43 -17.05
C SER A 96 -7.89 25.12 -17.17
N ALA A 97 -8.09 24.42 -16.04
CA ALA A 97 -8.89 23.20 -16.00
C ALA A 97 -10.31 23.44 -16.58
N PRO A 98 -10.78 22.61 -17.52
CA PRO A 98 -12.09 22.79 -18.14
C PRO A 98 -13.22 22.45 -17.16
N PHE A 99 -14.31 23.21 -17.22
CA PHE A 99 -15.45 23.04 -16.29
C PHE A 99 -16.05 21.62 -16.31
N GLN A 100 -16.07 20.96 -17.48
CA GLN A 100 -16.57 19.58 -17.60
C GLN A 100 -15.72 18.57 -16.83
N LEU A 101 -14.39 18.77 -16.79
CA LEU A 101 -13.50 17.96 -15.97
C LEU A 101 -13.79 18.18 -14.47
N CYS A 102 -13.99 19.44 -14.08
CA CYS A 102 -14.30 19.78 -12.70
C CYS A 102 -15.63 19.18 -12.22
N ARG A 103 -16.63 19.07 -13.10
CA ARG A 103 -17.92 18.40 -12.81
C ARG A 103 -17.75 16.94 -12.37
N GLY A 104 -16.77 16.24 -12.94
CA GLY A 104 -16.43 14.86 -12.59
C GLY A 104 -15.36 14.72 -11.51
N TRP A 105 -14.85 15.81 -10.95
CA TRP A 105 -13.62 15.78 -10.14
C TRP A 105 -13.77 15.02 -8.83
N GLY A 106 -14.91 15.17 -8.16
CA GLY A 106 -15.23 14.39 -6.96
C GLY A 106 -15.27 12.88 -7.23
N TYR A 107 -15.89 12.48 -8.35
CA TYR A 107 -15.93 11.08 -8.79
C TYR A 107 -14.53 10.56 -9.13
N TYR A 108 -13.69 11.38 -9.77
CA TYR A 108 -12.31 11.02 -10.00
C TYR A 108 -11.53 10.83 -8.70
N GLY A 109 -11.64 11.74 -7.73
CA GLY A 109 -10.97 11.61 -6.43
C GLY A 109 -11.34 10.31 -5.70
N ALA A 110 -12.62 9.93 -5.73
CA ALA A 110 -13.08 8.68 -5.14
C ALA A 110 -12.72 7.44 -5.98
N PHE A 111 -13.28 7.33 -7.18
CA PHE A 111 -13.22 6.10 -7.98
C PHE A 111 -12.03 6.03 -8.95
N GLY A 112 -11.46 7.17 -9.32
CA GLY A 112 -10.29 7.25 -10.20
C GLY A 112 -8.96 7.28 -9.44
N ALA A 113 -8.93 7.69 -8.19
CA ALA A 113 -7.70 7.80 -7.41
C ALA A 113 -7.71 6.87 -6.19
N THR A 114 -8.51 7.18 -5.17
CA THR A 114 -8.41 6.51 -3.86
C THR A 114 -8.89 5.06 -3.87
N THR A 115 -10.11 4.77 -4.32
CA THR A 115 -10.70 3.42 -4.25
C THR A 115 -9.85 2.35 -4.96
N PRO A 116 -9.36 2.55 -6.20
CA PRO A 116 -8.55 1.54 -6.87
C PRO A 116 -7.22 1.29 -6.16
N ILE A 117 -6.60 2.33 -5.61
CA ILE A 117 -5.34 2.17 -4.87
C ILE A 117 -5.54 1.45 -3.55
N VAL A 118 -6.59 1.79 -2.81
CA VAL A 118 -6.98 1.08 -1.58
C VAL A 118 -7.24 -0.40 -1.89
N LEU A 119 -8.06 -0.69 -2.91
CA LEU A 119 -8.35 -2.06 -3.37
C LEU A 119 -7.07 -2.86 -3.69
N LEU A 120 -6.21 -2.31 -4.56
CA LEU A 120 -5.02 -3.04 -5.02
C LEU A 120 -3.97 -3.18 -3.91
N SER A 121 -3.78 -2.15 -3.09
CA SER A 121 -2.80 -2.17 -2.01
C SER A 121 -3.24 -3.12 -0.90
N GLU A 122 -4.49 -3.05 -0.44
CA GLU A 122 -5.04 -3.98 0.55
C GLU A 122 -5.10 -5.43 0.09
N ALA A 123 -5.36 -5.70 -1.20
CA ALA A 123 -5.25 -7.05 -1.72
C ALA A 123 -3.84 -7.65 -1.53
N LEU A 124 -2.78 -6.85 -1.71
CA LEU A 124 -1.41 -7.29 -1.41
C LEU A 124 -1.22 -7.59 0.07
N PHE A 125 -1.82 -6.80 0.96
CA PHE A 125 -1.72 -7.00 2.41
C PHE A 125 -2.51 -8.21 2.89
N LEU A 126 -3.69 -8.45 2.36
CA LEU A 126 -4.50 -9.63 2.66
C LEU A 126 -3.72 -10.90 2.34
N LEU A 127 -3.09 -10.97 1.16
CA LEU A 127 -2.25 -12.12 0.78
C LEU A 127 -1.11 -12.35 1.78
N ARG A 128 -0.51 -11.27 2.29
CA ARG A 128 0.61 -11.36 3.23
C ARG A 128 0.19 -11.81 4.61
N ILE A 129 -0.87 -11.23 5.18
CA ILE A 129 -1.39 -11.64 6.48
C ILE A 129 -1.82 -13.11 6.41
N TRP A 130 -2.47 -13.52 5.32
CA TRP A 130 -2.88 -14.90 5.11
C TRP A 130 -1.68 -15.87 5.12
N VAL A 131 -0.60 -15.54 4.41
CA VAL A 131 0.63 -16.35 4.40
C VAL A 131 1.33 -16.32 5.77
N ALA A 132 1.42 -15.16 6.42
CA ALA A 132 2.07 -15.00 7.72
C ALA A 132 1.42 -15.88 8.80
N TYR A 133 0.09 -16.03 8.76
CA TYR A 133 -0.68 -16.91 9.64
C TYR A 133 -0.80 -18.36 9.14
N GLY A 134 0.16 -18.82 8.33
CA GLY A 134 0.22 -20.22 7.88
C GLY A 134 -1.00 -20.65 7.05
N LYS A 135 -1.59 -19.71 6.30
CA LYS A 135 -2.79 -19.92 5.47
C LYS A 135 -4.07 -20.29 6.24
N SER A 136 -4.16 -19.89 7.51
CA SER A 136 -5.35 -20.11 8.34
C SER A 136 -6.63 -19.54 7.71
N LYS A 137 -7.64 -20.39 7.47
CA LYS A 137 -8.93 -19.99 6.89
C LYS A 137 -9.72 -19.03 7.79
N LYS A 138 -9.52 -19.11 9.11
CA LYS A 138 -10.18 -18.22 10.08
C LYS A 138 -9.68 -16.79 9.97
N ILE A 139 -8.36 -16.61 9.89
CA ILE A 139 -7.74 -15.30 9.71
C ILE A 139 -8.07 -14.74 8.32
N LEU A 140 -8.06 -15.60 7.29
CA LEU A 140 -8.49 -15.18 5.95
C LEU A 140 -9.92 -14.64 5.95
N ALA A 141 -10.87 -15.34 6.59
CA ALA A 141 -12.25 -14.90 6.67
C ALA A 141 -12.38 -13.54 7.40
N PHE A 142 -11.66 -13.37 8.52
CA PHE A 142 -11.65 -12.11 9.25
C PHE A 142 -11.10 -10.94 8.41
N VAL A 143 -9.90 -11.10 7.83
CA VAL A 143 -9.26 -10.05 7.02
C VAL A 143 -10.09 -9.73 5.77
N LEU A 144 -10.71 -10.75 5.16
CA LEU A 144 -11.57 -10.55 4.00
C LEU A 144 -12.84 -9.75 4.36
N VAL A 145 -13.42 -9.97 5.54
CA VAL A 145 -14.56 -9.17 6.02
C VAL A 145 -14.16 -7.72 6.24
N CYS A 146 -13.02 -7.46 6.89
CA CYS A 146 -12.50 -6.11 7.07
C CYS A 146 -12.24 -5.41 5.73
N TYR A 147 -11.61 -6.12 4.79
CA TYR A 147 -11.36 -5.65 3.43
C TYR A 147 -12.66 -5.27 2.69
N ILE A 148 -13.68 -6.14 2.73
CA ILE A 148 -14.97 -5.86 2.08
C ILE A 148 -15.67 -4.67 2.75
N ALA A 149 -15.63 -4.57 4.08
CA ALA A 149 -16.24 -3.47 4.82
C ALA A 149 -15.60 -2.12 4.48
N GLU A 150 -14.27 -2.08 4.33
CA GLU A 150 -13.51 -0.90 3.92
C GLU A 150 -13.84 -0.48 2.49
N ILE A 151 -13.83 -1.41 1.53
CA ILE A 151 -14.20 -1.12 0.15
C ILE A 151 -15.65 -0.65 0.04
N ALA A 152 -16.58 -1.30 0.74
CA ALA A 152 -17.98 -0.89 0.75
C ALA A 152 -18.15 0.52 1.32
N SER A 153 -17.43 0.84 2.39
CA SER A 153 -17.46 2.17 3.01
C SER A 153 -16.87 3.24 2.09
N SER A 154 -15.73 2.95 1.44
CA SER A 154 -15.07 3.82 0.45
C SER A 154 -15.99 4.10 -0.75
N LEU A 155 -16.65 3.07 -1.28
CA LEU A 155 -17.61 3.22 -2.38
C LEU A 155 -18.82 4.06 -1.96
N ALA A 156 -19.40 3.76 -0.79
CA ALA A 156 -20.57 4.48 -0.29
C ALA A 156 -20.28 5.98 -0.11
N ILE A 157 -19.15 6.32 0.53
CA ILE A 157 -18.79 7.73 0.72
C ILE A 157 -18.44 8.40 -0.61
N GLY A 158 -17.75 7.72 -1.52
CA GLY A 158 -17.47 8.25 -2.86
C GLY A 158 -18.74 8.60 -3.66
N ILE A 159 -19.80 7.78 -3.54
CA ILE A 159 -21.09 8.07 -4.17
C ILE A 159 -21.75 9.30 -3.53
N VAL A 160 -21.74 9.37 -2.20
CA VAL A 160 -22.33 10.48 -1.44
C VAL A 160 -21.60 11.79 -1.76
N GLU A 161 -20.28 11.81 -1.70
CA GLU A 161 -19.45 12.97 -2.07
C GLU A 161 -19.72 13.38 -3.52
N GLY A 162 -19.60 12.47 -4.47
CA GLY A 162 -19.82 12.77 -5.89
C GLY A 162 -21.20 13.36 -6.21
N ARG A 163 -22.24 12.98 -5.46
CA ARG A 163 -23.62 13.52 -5.64
C ARG A 163 -23.86 14.88 -4.97
N ASN A 164 -23.16 15.17 -3.89
CA ASN A 164 -23.41 16.36 -3.05
C ASN A 164 -22.35 17.46 -3.23
N LEU A 165 -21.29 17.20 -3.99
CA LEU A 165 -20.32 18.21 -4.39
C LEU A 165 -20.92 19.13 -5.44
N ILE A 166 -20.96 20.42 -5.12
CA ILE A 166 -21.34 21.47 -6.06
C ILE A 166 -20.05 22.07 -6.62
N VAL A 167 -19.94 22.11 -7.95
CA VAL A 167 -18.79 22.68 -8.64
C VAL A 167 -19.10 24.13 -8.99
N LEU A 168 -18.22 25.03 -8.56
CA LEU A 168 -18.32 26.44 -8.85
C LEU A 168 -17.57 26.77 -10.14
N GLN A 169 -18.14 27.66 -10.94
CA GLN A 169 -17.47 28.18 -12.13
C GLN A 169 -16.37 29.17 -11.68
N ARG A 170 -15.17 29.03 -12.25
CA ARG A 170 -14.06 29.96 -12.00
C ARG A 170 -14.47 31.38 -12.48
N PRO A 171 -14.37 32.41 -11.64
CA PRO A 171 -14.60 33.79 -12.06
C PRO A 171 -13.62 34.20 -13.16
N SER A 172 -14.13 34.87 -14.20
CA SER A 172 -13.29 35.41 -15.28
C SER A 172 -12.30 36.44 -14.72
N GLY A 173 -11.01 36.30 -15.04
CA GLY A 173 -9.96 37.23 -14.63
C GLY A 173 -9.19 36.86 -13.35
N PHE A 174 -9.58 35.79 -12.65
CA PHE A 174 -8.85 35.30 -11.48
C PHE A 174 -8.16 33.94 -11.77
N PRO A 175 -6.82 33.86 -11.80
CA PRO A 175 -6.09 32.63 -12.09
C PRO A 175 -6.04 31.71 -10.87
N LEU A 176 -7.19 31.18 -10.47
CA LEU A 176 -7.29 30.29 -9.31
C LEU A 176 -7.03 28.83 -9.74
N PRO A 177 -6.03 28.14 -9.16
CA PRO A 177 -5.67 26.78 -9.54
C PRO A 177 -6.71 25.75 -9.08
N GLY A 178 -6.93 24.73 -9.89
CA GLY A 178 -7.77 23.60 -9.54
C GLY A 178 -9.26 23.78 -9.82
N CYS A 179 -10.03 22.81 -9.33
CA CYS A 179 -11.49 22.77 -9.44
C CYS A 179 -12.11 23.20 -8.11
N PHE A 180 -12.88 24.29 -8.13
CA PHE A 180 -13.54 24.80 -6.93
C PHE A 180 -14.80 24.00 -6.66
N THR A 181 -14.77 23.24 -5.58
CA THR A 181 -15.94 22.56 -5.04
C THR A 181 -16.39 23.25 -3.77
N THR A 182 -17.67 23.12 -3.45
CA THR A 182 -18.16 23.33 -2.09
C THR A 182 -18.78 22.04 -1.63
N ALA A 183 -18.13 21.38 -0.67
CA ALA A 183 -18.65 20.18 -0.05
C ALA A 183 -19.77 20.54 0.94
N THR A 184 -20.99 20.10 0.64
CA THR A 184 -22.12 20.16 1.60
C THR A 184 -22.21 18.91 2.47
N VAL A 185 -21.29 17.95 2.28
CA VAL A 185 -21.35 16.67 2.98
C VAL A 185 -21.11 16.87 4.47
N SER A 186 -22.07 16.39 5.25
CA SER A 186 -22.02 16.47 6.70
C SER A 186 -21.00 15.46 7.24
N LEU A 187 -20.29 15.84 8.29
CA LEU A 187 -19.44 14.95 9.09
C LEU A 187 -20.13 13.63 9.45
N LYS A 188 -21.45 13.64 9.65
CA LYS A 188 -22.25 12.43 9.94
C LYS A 188 -22.15 11.35 8.85
N ASN A 189 -21.93 11.75 7.59
CA ASN A 189 -21.86 10.84 6.46
C ASN A 189 -20.42 10.37 6.20
N THR A 190 -19.42 11.22 6.42
CA THR A 190 -18.00 10.90 6.19
C THR A 190 -17.35 10.14 7.34
N LEU A 191 -17.70 10.48 8.59
CA LEU A 191 -17.09 9.92 9.79
C LEU A 191 -17.16 8.39 9.88
N PRO A 192 -18.30 7.72 9.57
CA PRO A 192 -18.37 6.26 9.63
C PRO A 192 -17.35 5.56 8.73
N ALA A 193 -17.09 6.09 7.53
CA ALA A 193 -16.11 5.50 6.61
C ALA A 193 -14.69 5.59 7.18
N TRP A 194 -14.32 6.73 7.75
CA TRP A 194 -13.02 6.90 8.42
C TRP A 194 -12.85 6.00 9.64
N VAL A 195 -13.93 5.80 10.42
CA VAL A 195 -13.92 4.88 11.56
C VAL A 195 -13.67 3.45 11.09
N VAL A 196 -14.32 3.00 10.00
CA VAL A 196 -14.09 1.67 9.42
C VAL A 196 -12.64 1.52 8.97
N THR A 197 -12.11 2.47 8.20
CA THR A 197 -10.71 2.45 7.74
C THR A 197 -9.71 2.43 8.90
N CYS A 198 -9.94 3.24 9.95
CA CYS A 198 -9.08 3.24 11.14
C CYS A 198 -9.16 1.92 11.91
N ALA A 199 -10.36 1.36 12.07
CA ALA A 199 -10.58 0.08 12.74
C ALA A 199 -9.90 -1.06 11.98
N THR A 200 -10.06 -1.11 10.65
CA THR A 200 -9.40 -2.10 9.78
C THR A 200 -7.88 -1.96 9.87
N SER A 201 -7.34 -0.75 9.70
CA SER A 201 -5.89 -0.49 9.80
C SER A 201 -5.33 -0.93 11.16
N THR A 202 -6.05 -0.62 12.25
CA THR A 202 -5.68 -1.04 13.61
C THR A 202 -5.70 -2.56 13.75
N SER A 203 -6.73 -3.22 13.21
CA SER A 203 -6.85 -4.68 13.26
C SER A 203 -5.67 -5.38 12.57
N TYR A 204 -5.25 -4.87 11.41
CA TYR A 204 -4.12 -5.42 10.67
C TYR A 204 -2.79 -5.17 11.38
N LEU A 205 -2.62 -3.97 11.95
CA LEU A 205 -1.46 -3.64 12.78
C LEU A 205 -1.34 -4.59 13.98
N VAL A 206 -2.44 -4.82 14.70
CA VAL A 206 -2.49 -5.73 15.85
C VAL A 206 -2.19 -7.17 15.44
N LEU A 207 -2.75 -7.66 14.33
CA LEU A 207 -2.45 -9.00 13.82
C LEU A 207 -0.97 -9.14 13.46
N MET A 208 -0.38 -8.14 12.82
CA MET A 208 1.04 -8.20 12.48
C MET A 208 1.96 -8.14 13.69
N ILE A 209 1.65 -7.29 14.68
CA ILE A 209 2.38 -7.25 15.96
C ILE A 209 2.25 -8.60 16.68
N HIS A 210 1.05 -9.15 16.73
CA HIS A 210 0.80 -10.45 17.35
C HIS A 210 1.63 -11.55 16.66
N GLN A 211 1.64 -11.57 15.33
CA GLN A 211 2.43 -12.52 14.56
C GLN A 211 3.94 -12.30 14.75
N PHE A 212 4.40 -11.06 14.86
CA PHE A 212 5.80 -10.72 15.16
C PHE A 212 6.23 -11.31 16.49
N VAL A 213 5.49 -11.02 17.56
CA VAL A 213 5.80 -11.45 18.92
C VAL A 213 5.70 -12.98 19.06
N ASN A 214 4.76 -13.61 18.35
CA ASN A 214 4.56 -15.06 18.41
C ASN A 214 5.41 -15.86 17.44
N SER A 215 6.06 -15.23 16.47
CA SER A 215 6.96 -15.91 15.55
C SER A 215 8.07 -16.62 16.34
N HIS A 216 8.25 -17.91 16.08
CA HIS A 216 9.32 -18.71 16.68
C HIS A 216 10.71 -18.13 16.41
N ALA A 217 10.87 -17.42 15.28
CA ALA A 217 12.08 -16.66 14.99
C ALA A 217 12.36 -15.63 16.10
N PHE A 218 11.39 -14.77 16.42
CA PHE A 218 11.54 -13.74 17.45
C PHE A 218 11.75 -14.31 18.86
N LYS A 219 11.04 -15.39 19.22
CA LYS A 219 11.23 -16.07 20.50
C LYS A 219 12.60 -16.74 20.61
N ALA A 220 13.10 -17.34 19.53
CA ALA A 220 14.45 -17.89 19.49
C ALA A 220 15.52 -16.78 19.58
N GLU A 221 15.26 -15.61 18.99
CA GLU A 221 16.12 -14.43 19.04
C GLU A 221 16.22 -13.84 20.45
N LEU A 222 15.09 -13.71 21.17
CA LEU A 222 15.07 -13.19 22.55
C LEU A 222 15.86 -14.08 23.52
N ILE A 223 15.84 -15.40 23.28
CA ILE A 223 16.58 -16.38 24.08
C ILE A 223 18.09 -16.31 23.78
N ARG A 224 18.49 -15.99 22.53
CA ARG A 224 19.91 -15.85 22.13
C ARG A 224 20.52 -14.52 22.53
N VAL A 225 19.80 -13.40 22.36
CA VAL A 225 20.24 -12.07 22.80
C VAL A 225 20.43 -11.99 24.32
N ARG A 226 19.62 -12.75 25.08
CA ARG A 226 19.80 -12.90 26.53
C ARG A 226 21.08 -13.65 26.91
N ARG A 227 21.67 -14.42 25.98
CA ARG A 227 22.91 -15.18 26.21
C ARG A 227 24.16 -14.36 25.90
N ASP A 228 24.17 -13.57 24.82
CA ASP A 228 25.31 -12.72 24.44
C ASP A 228 24.87 -11.42 23.70
N PRO A 229 24.86 -10.26 24.39
CA PRO A 229 24.27 -9.02 23.84
C PRO A 229 25.15 -8.24 22.85
N LEU A 230 26.48 -8.40 22.85
CA LEU A 230 27.39 -7.59 22.02
C LEU A 230 27.84 -8.27 20.70
N GLY A 231 28.02 -9.59 20.69
CA GLY A 231 28.63 -10.29 19.54
C GLY A 231 27.66 -10.75 18.46
N GLU A 232 26.38 -10.97 18.80
CA GLU A 232 25.42 -11.64 17.91
C GLU A 232 24.46 -10.70 17.17
N TRP A 233 24.36 -9.41 17.55
CA TRP A 233 23.53 -8.44 16.81
C TRP A 233 23.93 -8.33 15.32
N PHE A 234 25.21 -8.61 15.01
CA PHE A 234 25.73 -8.61 13.65
C PHE A 234 25.48 -9.93 12.87
N GLN A 235 25.29 -11.06 13.56
CA GLN A 235 24.96 -12.36 12.94
C GLN A 235 23.44 -12.57 12.77
N LEU A 236 22.65 -11.72 13.44
CA LEU A 236 21.19 -11.65 13.48
C LEU A 236 20.50 -11.63 12.10
N HIS A 237 21.12 -11.01 11.09
CA HIS A 237 20.56 -10.92 9.74
C HIS A 237 20.51 -12.26 8.98
N LYS A 238 21.18 -13.33 9.44
CA LYS A 238 21.44 -14.53 8.62
C LYS A 238 20.47 -15.70 8.79
N LEU A 239 19.68 -15.79 9.88
CA LEU A 239 19.04 -17.06 10.27
C LEU A 239 17.54 -17.21 9.91
N SER A 240 16.78 -16.12 9.71
CA SER A 240 15.47 -16.20 9.03
C SER A 240 15.06 -14.90 8.33
N PRO A 241 15.89 -14.40 7.38
CA PRO A 241 15.71 -13.09 6.77
C PRO A 241 14.31 -12.91 6.16
N LEU A 242 13.70 -13.96 5.60
CA LEU A 242 12.39 -13.83 4.96
C LEU A 242 11.24 -13.54 5.94
N VAL A 243 11.19 -14.19 7.11
CA VAL A 243 10.11 -13.96 8.09
C VAL A 243 10.35 -12.66 8.86
N TYR A 244 11.59 -12.41 9.26
CA TYR A 244 11.96 -11.17 9.94
C TYR A 244 11.65 -9.95 9.07
N LEU A 245 12.05 -9.97 7.80
CA LEU A 245 11.85 -8.86 6.87
C LEU A 245 10.37 -8.72 6.46
N LEU A 246 9.65 -9.84 6.26
CA LEU A 246 8.20 -9.82 5.99
C LEU A 246 7.43 -9.13 7.13
N VAL A 247 7.79 -9.40 8.38
CA VAL A 247 7.06 -8.87 9.52
C VAL A 247 7.53 -7.48 9.91
N THR A 248 8.83 -7.20 9.84
CA THR A 248 9.38 -5.87 10.18
C THR A 248 8.99 -4.83 9.14
N ASP A 249 9.16 -5.13 7.85
CA ASP A 249 8.73 -4.22 6.79
C ASP A 249 7.20 -4.16 6.70
N GLY A 250 6.52 -5.28 6.97
CA GLY A 250 5.06 -5.33 7.03
C GLY A 250 4.52 -4.45 8.15
N LEU A 251 5.14 -4.49 9.33
CA LEU A 251 4.75 -3.68 10.48
C LEU A 251 4.88 -2.17 10.20
N LEU A 252 6.00 -1.75 9.58
CA LEU A 252 6.22 -0.35 9.20
C LEU A 252 5.12 0.15 8.27
N TYR A 253 4.67 -0.68 7.33
CA TYR A 253 3.52 -0.33 6.50
C TYR A 253 2.25 -0.08 7.31
N PHE A 254 1.82 -1.07 8.12
CA PHE A 254 0.55 -0.95 8.84
C PHE A 254 0.59 0.22 9.83
N ALA A 255 1.77 0.54 10.38
CA ALA A 255 1.98 1.73 11.17
C ALA A 255 1.79 3.01 10.36
N MET A 256 2.43 3.13 9.18
CA MET A 256 2.28 4.31 8.32
C MET A 256 0.82 4.53 7.88
N MET A 257 0.11 3.47 7.49
CA MET A 257 -1.30 3.59 7.11
C MET A 257 -2.19 3.94 8.29
N PHE A 258 -1.98 3.31 9.45
CA PHE A 258 -2.70 3.68 10.66
C PHE A 258 -2.50 5.16 10.99
N SER A 259 -1.28 5.67 10.91
CA SER A 259 -0.97 7.09 11.12
C SER A 259 -1.64 7.99 10.09
N ALA A 260 -1.57 7.65 8.80
CA ALA A 260 -2.20 8.41 7.72
C ALA A 260 -3.72 8.46 7.86
N SER A 261 -4.36 7.32 8.12
CA SER A 261 -5.81 7.22 8.33
C SER A 261 -6.27 7.97 9.57
N THR A 262 -5.53 7.88 10.67
CA THR A 262 -5.83 8.62 11.92
C THR A 262 -5.69 10.13 11.72
N LEU A 263 -4.64 10.57 11.01
CA LEU A 263 -4.45 11.98 10.68
C LEU A 263 -5.60 12.52 9.81
N ASN A 264 -6.01 11.77 8.79
CA ASN A 264 -7.13 12.16 7.93
C ASN A 264 -8.47 12.18 8.66
N MET A 265 -8.71 11.24 9.57
CA MET A 265 -9.87 11.26 10.46
C MET A 265 -9.85 12.52 11.35
N ALA A 266 -8.71 12.86 11.95
CA ALA A 266 -8.56 14.05 12.78
C ALA A 266 -8.80 15.34 11.99
N ILE A 267 -8.25 15.44 10.76
CA ILE A 267 -8.50 16.57 9.85
C ILE A 267 -10.00 16.68 9.53
N THR A 268 -10.67 15.56 9.25
CA THR A 268 -12.10 15.54 8.94
C THR A 268 -12.95 16.04 10.11
N ILE A 269 -12.60 15.67 11.33
CA ILE A 269 -13.30 16.10 12.56
C ILE A 269 -13.08 17.59 12.83
N HIS A 270 -11.82 18.05 12.79
CA HIS A 270 -11.47 19.43 13.15
C HIS A 270 -11.82 20.45 12.08
N PHE A 271 -11.66 20.08 10.81
CA PHE A 271 -11.85 20.96 9.65
C PHE A 271 -13.08 20.56 8.86
N ASN A 272 -14.21 20.38 9.56
CA ASN A 272 -15.47 20.00 8.94
C ASN A 272 -15.89 20.99 7.83
N ARG A 273 -16.29 20.47 6.66
CA ARG A 273 -16.71 21.25 5.47
C ARG A 273 -15.64 22.19 4.89
N ARG A 274 -14.36 21.90 5.13
CA ARG A 274 -13.24 22.65 4.54
C ARG A 274 -12.55 21.82 3.47
N GLU A 275 -12.03 22.50 2.45
CA GLU A 275 -11.28 21.87 1.35
C GLU A 275 -9.97 21.22 1.82
N ILE A 276 -9.48 21.57 3.02
CA ILE A 276 -8.31 20.89 3.63
C ILE A 276 -8.56 19.41 3.89
N GLN A 277 -9.81 18.92 3.94
CA GLN A 277 -10.08 17.47 4.02
C GLN A 277 -9.56 16.70 2.80
N ALA A 278 -9.46 17.36 1.64
CA ALA A 278 -8.94 16.76 0.43
C ALA A 278 -7.44 16.42 0.51
N THR A 279 -6.68 16.93 1.50
CA THR A 279 -5.27 16.56 1.70
C THR A 279 -5.09 15.06 1.95
N GLY A 280 -6.12 14.37 2.43
CA GLY A 280 -6.04 12.93 2.68
C GLY A 280 -5.86 12.09 1.43
N VAL A 281 -6.39 12.53 0.28
CA VAL A 281 -6.28 11.81 -0.99
C VAL A 281 -4.81 11.60 -1.39
N PRO A 282 -4.00 12.66 -1.60
CA PRO A 282 -2.59 12.48 -1.99
C PRO A 282 -1.76 11.76 -0.94
N VAL A 283 -2.06 11.94 0.36
CA VAL A 283 -1.34 11.25 1.44
C VAL A 283 -1.60 9.75 1.40
N ILE A 284 -2.86 9.32 1.28
CA ILE A 284 -3.22 7.89 1.20
C ILE A 284 -2.62 7.26 -0.06
N LEU A 285 -2.71 7.94 -1.21
CA LEU A 285 -2.10 7.46 -2.47
C LEU A 285 -0.59 7.20 -2.31
N ALA A 286 0.13 8.17 -1.74
CA ALA A 286 1.57 8.06 -1.55
C ALA A 286 1.93 6.94 -0.56
N VAL A 287 1.30 6.92 0.62
CA VAL A 287 1.59 5.91 1.63
C VAL A 287 1.25 4.53 1.10
N SER A 288 0.05 4.28 0.57
CA SER A 288 -0.34 2.98 0.01
C SER A 288 0.58 2.52 -1.11
N SER A 289 0.97 3.42 -2.02
CA SER A 289 1.81 3.07 -3.17
C SER A 289 3.24 2.71 -2.78
N ILE A 290 3.91 3.57 -2.00
CA ILE A 290 5.32 3.43 -1.64
C ILE A 290 5.52 2.20 -0.76
N SER A 291 4.72 2.10 0.28
CA SER A 291 4.88 1.04 1.27
C SER A 291 4.56 -0.35 0.72
N ALA A 292 3.47 -0.52 -0.02
CA ALA A 292 3.12 -1.80 -0.65
C ALA A 292 4.18 -2.23 -1.68
N SER A 293 4.73 -1.26 -2.40
CA SER A 293 5.78 -1.49 -3.39
C SER A 293 7.09 -1.91 -2.74
N ARG A 294 7.62 -1.11 -1.81
CA ARG A 294 8.88 -1.38 -1.08
C ARG A 294 8.84 -2.74 -0.41
N LEU A 295 7.74 -3.03 0.28
CA LEU A 295 7.52 -4.28 0.95
C LEU A 295 7.51 -5.49 -0.04
N THR A 296 7.08 -5.29 -1.28
CA THR A 296 7.07 -6.36 -2.31
C THR A 296 8.43 -6.55 -2.97
N LEU A 297 9.16 -5.46 -3.20
CA LEU A 297 10.54 -5.50 -3.70
C LEU A 297 11.46 -6.19 -2.70
N ASN A 298 11.43 -5.75 -1.44
CA ASN A 298 12.25 -6.30 -0.36
C ASN A 298 12.05 -7.83 -0.23
N LEU A 299 10.79 -8.29 -0.27
CA LEU A 299 10.47 -9.72 -0.21
C LEU A 299 11.02 -10.50 -1.42
N ARG A 300 10.89 -9.93 -2.63
CA ARG A 300 11.41 -10.58 -3.85
C ARG A 300 12.94 -10.61 -3.88
N GLY A 301 13.60 -9.55 -3.41
CA GLY A 301 15.05 -9.48 -3.30
C GLY A 301 15.59 -10.58 -2.38
N VAL A 302 15.01 -10.73 -1.18
CA VAL A 302 15.40 -11.81 -0.26
C VAL A 302 15.15 -13.19 -0.87
N THR A 303 14.01 -13.39 -1.54
CA THR A 303 13.70 -14.69 -2.17
C THR A 303 14.68 -15.03 -3.31
N ALA A 304 15.10 -14.03 -4.09
CA ALA A 304 16.10 -14.19 -5.15
C ALA A 304 17.47 -14.56 -4.57
N LEU A 305 17.94 -13.82 -3.55
CA LEU A 305 19.20 -14.10 -2.86
C LEU A 305 19.22 -15.49 -2.21
N GLN A 306 18.09 -15.92 -1.62
CA GLN A 306 17.98 -17.27 -1.07
C GLN A 306 18.09 -18.35 -2.16
N ARG A 307 17.49 -18.14 -3.34
CA ARG A 307 17.59 -19.05 -4.47
C ARG A 307 19.02 -19.13 -5.02
N GLU A 308 19.75 -18.02 -5.05
CA GLU A 308 21.16 -18.01 -5.48
C GLU A 308 22.10 -18.66 -4.47
N LYS A 309 21.85 -18.47 -3.17
CA LYS A 309 22.67 -19.06 -2.10
C LYS A 309 22.42 -20.56 -1.91
N PHE A 310 21.21 -21.01 -2.21
CA PHE A 310 20.80 -22.41 -2.18
C PHE A 310 20.15 -22.79 -3.51
N PRO A 311 20.93 -22.85 -4.62
CA PRO A 311 20.41 -23.36 -5.88
C PRO A 311 19.97 -24.79 -5.59
N SER A 312 18.71 -25.11 -5.85
CA SER A 312 18.09 -26.38 -5.50
C SER A 312 18.93 -27.56 -6.01
N GLN A 313 19.79 -28.11 -5.15
CA GLN A 313 20.36 -29.43 -5.33
C GLN A 313 19.18 -30.41 -5.13
N TYR A 314 18.93 -31.25 -6.15
CA TYR A 314 17.92 -32.31 -6.19
C TYR A 314 16.46 -31.88 -6.47
N THR A 315 16.16 -31.47 -7.71
CA THR A 315 14.84 -31.70 -8.31
C THR A 315 14.96 -32.46 -9.63
N THR A 316 15.63 -33.61 -9.56
CA THR A 316 15.44 -34.72 -10.50
C THR A 316 15.14 -35.95 -9.67
N MET A 317 13.88 -36.08 -9.20
CA MET A 317 13.34 -37.38 -8.84
C MET A 317 13.16 -38.14 -10.15
N TYR A 318 14.10 -39.04 -10.45
CA TYR A 318 13.84 -40.12 -11.39
C TYR A 318 12.82 -41.05 -10.72
N PHE A 319 11.63 -41.15 -11.29
CA PHE A 319 10.71 -42.23 -10.96
C PHE A 319 11.18 -43.47 -11.70
N GLU A 320 11.69 -44.45 -10.95
CA GLU A 320 11.89 -45.79 -11.46
C GLU A 320 10.50 -46.48 -11.52
N PRO A 321 10.03 -46.94 -12.70
CA PRO A 321 8.74 -47.60 -12.80
C PRO A 321 8.81 -48.96 -12.09
N ALA A 322 8.00 -49.12 -11.04
CA ALA A 322 7.82 -50.39 -10.37
C ALA A 322 6.88 -51.29 -11.19
N ASP A 323 7.42 -52.00 -12.18
CA ASP A 323 6.75 -53.14 -12.82
C ASP A 323 7.77 -54.22 -13.17
N ALA A 324 7.99 -55.15 -12.23
CA ALA A 324 8.53 -56.48 -12.54
C ALA A 324 7.87 -57.52 -11.60
N PRO A 325 7.35 -58.66 -12.10
CA PRO A 325 6.50 -59.55 -11.32
C PRO A 325 7.29 -60.36 -10.31
N ARG A 326 6.71 -60.55 -9.11
CA ARG A 326 7.14 -61.56 -8.15
C ARG A 326 6.91 -62.95 -8.74
N GLY A 327 7.96 -63.59 -9.23
CA GLY A 327 8.04 -65.02 -9.50
C GLY A 327 9.14 -65.62 -8.62
N GLY A 328 8.79 -66.57 -7.76
CA GLY A 328 9.69 -67.13 -6.77
C GLY A 328 10.59 -68.25 -7.29
N SER A 329 11.72 -68.44 -6.60
CA SER A 329 12.28 -69.75 -6.25
C SER A 329 13.44 -69.54 -5.28
N ALA A 330 13.53 -70.44 -4.30
CA ALA A 330 14.49 -70.46 -3.22
C ALA A 330 15.93 -70.70 -3.70
N GLU A 331 16.92 -70.14 -2.99
CA GLU A 331 18.18 -70.82 -2.66
C GLU A 331 18.93 -70.11 -1.52
N ASP A 332 19.75 -70.92 -0.84
CA ASP A 332 20.24 -70.90 0.55
C ASP A 332 21.21 -69.76 0.96
N PRO A 333 21.36 -69.44 2.27
CA PRO A 333 22.36 -68.51 2.79
C PRO A 333 23.54 -69.26 3.43
N ARG A 334 24.72 -69.26 2.79
CA ARG A 334 26.06 -69.48 3.40
C ARG A 334 27.16 -69.30 2.35
N GLU A 335 28.35 -68.87 2.81
CA GLU A 335 29.58 -68.51 2.06
C GLU A 335 29.59 -67.08 1.51
N ALA A 336 30.61 -66.23 1.65
CA ALA A 336 31.95 -66.28 2.21
C ALA A 336 32.40 -64.80 2.41
N SER A 337 32.88 -64.39 3.59
CA SER A 337 34.31 -64.15 3.85
C SER A 337 34.99 -63.04 3.01
N ILE A 338 35.34 -61.95 3.71
CA ILE A 338 36.66 -61.27 3.71
C ILE A 338 37.08 -60.47 2.45
N ALA A 339 37.40 -59.20 2.73
CA ALA A 339 38.33 -58.28 2.03
C ALA A 339 38.06 -57.90 0.57
N ASP A 340 37.85 -56.61 0.30
CA ASP A 340 38.96 -55.77 -0.18
C ASP A 340 38.57 -54.29 -0.29
N ARG A 341 39.46 -53.42 0.20
CA ARG A 341 39.60 -52.02 -0.26
C ARG A 341 40.49 -52.05 -1.51
N PRO A 342 40.26 -51.17 -2.49
CA PRO A 342 41.24 -50.09 -2.69
C PRO A 342 40.53 -48.76 -2.97
N SER A 343 40.84 -47.69 -2.24
CA SER A 343 41.93 -46.74 -2.55
C SER A 343 41.68 -45.94 -3.83
N ALA A 344 41.18 -44.72 -3.61
CA ALA A 344 41.16 -43.64 -4.57
C ALA A 344 42.58 -43.37 -5.10
N THR A 345 42.71 -43.26 -6.42
CA THR A 345 43.85 -42.59 -7.04
C THR A 345 43.30 -41.59 -8.05
N ILE A 346 43.60 -40.33 -7.79
CA ILE A 346 43.36 -39.16 -8.62
C ILE A 346 44.28 -39.27 -9.85
N VAL A 347 43.73 -39.06 -11.05
CA VAL A 347 44.52 -38.66 -12.23
C VAL A 347 43.73 -37.61 -12.99
N ASP A 348 44.34 -36.43 -13.09
CA ASP A 348 43.93 -35.30 -13.92
C ASP A 348 44.08 -35.62 -15.42
N ALA A 349 43.13 -35.14 -16.22
CA ALA A 349 43.33 -34.64 -17.59
C ALA A 349 42.18 -33.70 -17.96
#